data_AF-A0A5K0YMQ5-F1
#
_entry.id   AF-A0A5K0YMQ5-F1
#
_cell.length_a   1.000
_cell.length_b   1.000
_cell.length_c   1.000
_cell.angle_alpha   90.00
_cell.angle_beta   90.00
_cell.angle_gamma   90.00
#
_symmetry.space_group_name_H-M   'P 1'
#
loop_
_entity.id
_entity.type
_entity.pdbx_description
1 polymer ?
#
loop_
_entity_poly.entity_id
_entity_poly.type
_entity_poly.pdbx_seq_one_letter_code
_entity_poly.pdbx_strand_id
1 'polypeptide(L)' 'NLREMFKIDAADYMISICGSAALRELSSPGKSGSVFFLSQDDRFMIKTLRKPEVQ' A
#
# COMPACT_ATOMS: atom_id res chain seq x y z
N ASN A 1 3.34 -5.43 17.81
CA ASN A 1 3.10 -5.65 16.37
C ASN A 1 2.11 -4.60 15.87
N LEU A 2 2.46 -3.77 14.88
CA LEU A 2 1.60 -2.65 14.43
C LEU A 2 0.26 -3.13 13.83
N ARG A 3 0.26 -4.23 13.07
CA ARG A 3 -0.97 -4.75 12.44
C ARG A 3 -1.99 -5.18 13.49
N GLU A 4 -1.54 -5.86 14.55
CA GLU A 4 -2.40 -6.26 15.67
C GLU A 4 -2.99 -5.05 16.42
N MET A 5 -2.19 -3.99 16.63
CA MET A 5 -2.67 -2.76 17.29
C MET A 5 -3.79 -2.07 16.51
N PHE A 6 -3.73 -2.13 15.17
CA PHE A 6 -4.78 -1.62 14.28
C PHE A 6 -5.85 -2.67 13.94
N LYS A 7 -5.83 -3.83 14.60
CA LYS A 7 -6.78 -4.94 14.38
C LYS A 7 -6.83 -5.38 12.91
N ILE A 8 -5.68 -5.36 12.25
CA ILE A 8 -5.51 -5.87 10.89
C ILE A 8 -5.14 -7.34 11.00
N ASP A 9 -6.09 -8.21 10.65
CA ASP A 9 -5.83 -9.64 10.54
C ASP A 9 -4.81 -9.93 9.42
N ALA A 10 -3.94 -10.92 9.66
CA ALA A 10 -2.86 -11.22 8.74
C ALA A 10 -3.38 -11.85 7.43
N ALA A 11 -4.38 -12.73 7.49
CA ALA A 11 -4.96 -13.35 6.29
C ALA A 11 -5.71 -12.32 5.46
N ASP A 12 -6.52 -11.47 6.11
CA ASP A 12 -7.23 -10.38 5.44
C ASP A 12 -6.27 -9.42 4.75
N TYR A 13 -5.19 -9.02 5.43
CA TYR A 13 -4.15 -8.18 4.84
C TYR A 13 -3.58 -8.81 3.57
N MET A 14 -3.22 -10.09 3.63
CA MET A 14 -2.67 -10.80 2.49
C MET A 14 -3.65 -10.86 1.31
N ILE A 15 -4.95 -11.05 1.56
CA ILE A 15 -5.98 -11.01 0.50
C ILE A 15 -6.03 -9.63 -0.15
N SER A 16 -5.97 -8.55 0.63
CA SER A 16 -6.06 -7.19 0.11
C SER A 16 -4.82 -6.76 -0.70
N ILE A 17 -3.63 -7.32 -0.42
CA ILE A 17 -2.37 -6.87 -1.04
C ILE A 17 -1.69 -7.89 -1.96
N CYS A 18 -2.02 -9.18 -1.86
CA CYS A 18 -1.39 -10.25 -2.64
C CYS A 18 -2.38 -10.84 -3.64
N GLY A 19 -2.12 -10.58 -4.92
CA GLY A 19 -2.90 -11.10 -6.04
C GLY A 19 -2.54 -10.35 -7.32
N SER A 20 -2.72 -10.99 -8.48
CA SER A 20 -2.35 -10.40 -9.77
C SER A 20 -3.08 -9.09 -10.09
N ALA A 21 -4.25 -8.86 -9.48
CA ALA A 21 -5.07 -7.66 -9.64
C ALA A 21 -5.43 -6.98 -8.30
N ALA A 22 -4.67 -7.27 -7.23
CA ALA A 22 -4.97 -6.77 -5.88
C ALA A 22 -4.81 -5.25 -5.75
N LEU A 23 -3.98 -4.64 -6.59
CA LEU A 23 -3.58 -3.25 -6.49
C LEU A 23 -3.95 -2.47 -7.77
N ARG A 24 -4.50 -1.27 -7.58
CA ARG A 24 -4.71 -0.28 -8.63
C ARG A 24 -3.66 0.80 -8.49
N GLU A 25 -2.91 1.05 -9.57
CA GLU A 25 -2.02 2.20 -9.63
C GLU A 25 -2.83 3.49 -9.65
N LEU A 26 -2.47 4.43 -8.79
CA LEU A 26 -3.03 5.77 -8.79
C LEU A 26 -2.04 6.70 -9.47
N SER A 27 -2.50 7.40 -10.51
CA SER A 27 -1.73 8.45 -11.13
C SER A 27 -1.55 9.60 -10.13
N SER A 28 -0.34 9.78 -9.63
CA SER A 28 -0.01 10.96 -8.82
C SER A 28 0.69 12.00 -9.69
N PRO A 29 0.02 13.09 -10.11
CA PRO A 29 0.66 14.18 -10.86
C PRO A 29 1.58 15.06 -9.99
N GLY A 30 2.08 14.54 -8.86
CA GLY A 30 2.72 15.31 -7.79
C GLY A 30 4.25 15.43 -7.86
N LYS A 31 4.79 16.45 -7.18
CA LYS A 31 6.21 16.84 -7.15
C LYS A 31 7.18 15.78 -6.58
N SER A 32 6.69 14.80 -5.80
CA SER A 32 7.56 13.80 -5.16
C SER A 32 8.04 12.70 -6.12
N GLY A 33 7.34 12.48 -7.24
CA GLY A 33 7.61 11.37 -8.16
C GLY A 33 7.52 9.98 -7.50
N SER A 34 6.72 9.86 -6.44
CA SER A 34 6.36 8.57 -5.84
C SER A 34 5.25 7.93 -6.65
N VAL A 35 5.23 6.60 -6.76
CA VAL A 35 4.10 5.85 -7.29
C VAL A 35 3.23 5.40 -6.12
N PHE A 36 1.92 5.46 -6.30
CA PHE A 36 0.95 5.05 -5.30
C PHE A 36 0.11 3.91 -5.85
N PHE A 37 -0.17 2.94 -4.99
CA PHE A 37 -1.09 1.84 -5.27
C PHE A 37 -2.13 1.77 -4.17
N LEU A 38 -3.37 1.50 -4.56
CA LEU A 38 -4.49 1.31 -3.64
C LEU A 38 -5.04 -0.11 -3.79
N SER A 39 -5.33 -0.78 -2.68
CA SER A 39 -5.99 -2.08 -2.72
C SER A 39 -7.41 -1.98 -3.32
N GLN A 40 -7.91 -3.08 -3.89
CA GLN A 40 -9.25 -3.08 -4.49
C GLN A 40 -10.38 -2.78 -3.51
N ASP A 41 -10.18 -3.13 -2.23
CA ASP A 41 -11.11 -2.87 -1.14
C ASP A 41 -10.92 -1.49 -0.47
N ASP A 42 -10.07 -0.63 -1.05
CA ASP A 42 -9.73 0.72 -0.55
C ASP A 42 -9.16 0.77 0.88
N ARG A 43 -8.70 -0.37 1.43
CA ARG A 43 -8.20 -0.46 2.81
C ARG A 43 -6.73 -0.06 2.97
N PHE A 44 -5.91 -0.26 1.94
CA PHE A 44 -4.45 -0.11 2.04
C PHE A 44 -3.87 0.70 0.88
N MET A 45 -3.08 1.70 1.24
CA MET A 45 -2.26 2.48 0.31
C MET A 45 -0.81 2.00 0.39
N ILE A 46 -0.18 1.72 -0.74
CA ILE A 46 1.25 1.43 -0.87
C ILE A 46 1.89 2.61 -1.59
N LYS A 47 2.94 3.15 -1.01
CA LYS A 47 3.69 4.29 -1.57
C LYS A 47 5.14 3.87 -1.82
N THR A 48 5.68 4.16 -3.00
CA THR A 48 7.12 4.00 -3.23
C THR A 48 7.90 5.10 -2.52
N LEU A 49 8.97 4.70 -1.85
CA LEU A 49 9.93 5.60 -1.22
C LEU A 49 11.25 5.55 -1.99
N ARG A 50 11.88 6.71 -2.17
CA ARG A 50 13.25 6.81 -2.64
C ARG A 50 14.19 6.42 -1.50
N LYS A 51 15.39 5.93 -1.84
CA LYS A 51 16.38 5.52 -0.85
C LYS A 51 16.64 6.56 0.27
N PRO A 52 16.73 7.88 -0.01
CA PRO A 52 16.91 8.88 1.05
C PRO A 52 15.70 9.06 2.00
N GLU A 53 14.50 8.62 1.60
CA GLU A 53 13.29 8.66 2.46
C GLU A 53 13.25 7.47 3.42
N VAL A 54 14.05 6.42 3.17
CA VAL A 54 14.24 5.26 4.04
C VAL A 54 15.54 5.48 4.80
N GLN A 55 15.46 6.14 5.96
CA GLN A 55 16.60 6.33 6.86
C GLN A 55 16.91 5.07 7.65
#